data_AF-A0A3M7PE20-F1
#
_entry.id   AF-A0A3M7PE20-F1
#
_cell.length_a   1.000
_cell.length_b   1.000
_cell.length_c   1.000
_cell.angle_alpha   90.00
_cell.angle_beta   90.00
_cell.angle_gamma   90.00
#
_symmetry.space_group_name_H-M   'P 1'
#
loop_
_entity.id
_entity.type
_entity.pdbx_description
1 polymer ?
#
loop_
_entity_poly.entity_id
_entity_poly.type
_entity_poly.pdbx_seq_one_letter_code
_entity_poly.pdbx_strand_id
1 'polypeptide(L)'
;MLVQCASTHFWNYTTCVPKFLNGSSCIHNIQCDTDKFLSCDSSNGQCLCNSVSYWDSSASPPICTAKLPLNTACTETYQCRDYLGLECSTTCRCPADYYWDNTRCCKENFTPQLSYYESCTNSGHEPCLLSKGLQCSTGRCRCSDIQKYWNYIECVFFSTKKFFNITRVIGKFKAYPKNAIFNISTLEIEQLCKFIYLLENQPPTLFLRLIFSRYIIKIYVKILSCN
;
A
#
# COMPACT_ATOMS: atom_id res chain seq x y z
N MET A 1 -26.60 -25.50 42.56
CA MET A 1 -25.41 -25.46 43.44
C MET A 1 -24.22 -25.16 42.54
N LEU A 2 -23.55 -24.02 42.74
CA LEU A 2 -22.35 -23.66 41.97
C LEU A 2 -21.15 -24.37 42.60
N VAL A 3 -20.39 -25.10 41.80
CA VAL A 3 -19.14 -25.73 42.27
C VAL A 3 -18.04 -24.67 42.24
N GLN A 4 -17.38 -24.44 43.37
CA GLN A 4 -16.29 -23.48 43.49
C GLN A 4 -14.97 -24.24 43.71
N CYS A 5 -14.07 -24.14 42.74
CA CYS A 5 -12.70 -24.66 42.85
C CYS A 5 -11.78 -23.61 43.49
N ALA A 6 -10.63 -24.04 44.01
CA ALA A 6 -9.54 -23.14 44.38
C ALA A 6 -9.06 -22.34 43.16
N SER A 7 -8.45 -21.16 43.35
CA SER A 7 -8.02 -20.29 42.24
C SER A 7 -7.03 -20.96 41.27
N THR A 8 -6.25 -21.92 41.77
CA THR A 8 -5.28 -22.74 41.03
C THR A 8 -5.91 -23.91 40.27
N HIS A 9 -7.24 -24.07 40.35
CA HIS A 9 -7.98 -25.18 39.76
C HIS A 9 -9.14 -24.67 38.89
N PHE A 10 -9.60 -25.50 37.96
CA PHE A 10 -10.83 -25.28 37.20
C PHE A 10 -11.73 -26.52 37.28
N TRP A 11 -13.03 -26.31 37.08
CA TRP A 11 -14.02 -27.37 37.07
C TRP A 11 -14.10 -28.02 35.69
N ASN A 12 -13.80 -29.31 35.57
CA ASN A 12 -13.87 -30.05 34.30
C ASN A 12 -15.19 -30.82 34.10
N TYR A 13 -16.26 -30.39 34.76
CA TYR A 13 -17.57 -31.08 34.84
C TYR A 13 -17.63 -32.33 35.72
N THR A 14 -16.49 -32.85 36.19
CA THR A 14 -16.43 -34.04 37.07
C THR A 14 -15.74 -33.76 38.40
N THR A 15 -14.62 -33.04 38.35
CA THR A 15 -13.81 -32.68 39.52
C THR A 15 -13.10 -31.33 39.30
N CYS A 16 -12.59 -30.76 40.38
CA CYS A 16 -11.65 -29.64 40.29
C CYS A 16 -10.28 -30.18 39.90
N VAL A 17 -9.75 -29.74 38.76
CA VAL A 17 -8.43 -30.13 38.25
C VAL A 17 -7.49 -28.93 38.25
N PRO A 18 -6.17 -29.12 38.42
CA PRO A 18 -5.21 -28.02 38.36
C PRO A 18 -5.28 -27.27 37.03
N LYS A 19 -5.12 -25.95 37.07
CA LYS A 19 -4.94 -25.14 35.87
C LYS A 19 -3.61 -25.47 35.19
N PHE A 20 -3.63 -25.38 33.88
CA PHE A 20 -2.55 -25.70 32.97
C PHE A 20 -1.50 -24.59 32.91
N LEU A 21 -0.23 -24.99 32.80
CA LEU A 21 0.92 -24.11 32.75
C LEU A 21 1.26 -23.72 31.30
N ASN A 22 2.19 -22.77 31.13
CA ASN A 22 2.65 -22.31 29.82
C ASN A 22 3.07 -23.49 28.92
N GLY A 23 2.60 -23.50 27.67
CA GLY A 23 2.85 -24.55 26.67
C GLY A 23 1.96 -25.79 26.78
N SER A 24 1.16 -25.93 27.84
CA SER A 24 0.23 -27.06 27.99
C SER A 24 -0.95 -26.94 27.02
N SER A 25 -1.43 -28.07 26.50
CA SER A 25 -2.60 -28.07 25.62
C SER A 25 -3.88 -27.65 26.34
N CYS A 26 -4.72 -26.88 25.66
CA CYS A 26 -5.99 -26.38 26.18
C CYS A 26 -7.03 -26.27 25.07
N ILE A 27 -8.29 -26.18 25.49
CA ILE A 27 -9.48 -25.97 24.67
C ILE A 27 -10.12 -24.62 25.04
N HIS A 28 -10.06 -24.24 26.32
CA HIS A 28 -10.69 -23.03 26.85
C HIS A 28 -9.75 -22.27 27.80
N ASN A 29 -9.89 -20.94 27.83
CA ASN A 29 -9.11 -20.05 28.70
C ASN A 29 -9.20 -20.41 30.19
N ILE A 30 -10.35 -20.92 30.65
CA ILE A 30 -10.56 -21.30 32.05
C ILE A 30 -9.59 -22.40 32.51
N GLN A 31 -9.02 -23.16 31.57
CA GLN A 31 -8.08 -24.22 31.87
C GLN A 31 -6.68 -23.70 32.16
N CYS A 32 -6.31 -22.51 31.68
CA CYS A 32 -4.97 -21.95 31.85
C CYS A 32 -4.84 -21.19 33.17
N ASP A 33 -3.61 -21.12 33.70
CA ASP A 33 -3.30 -20.38 34.93
C ASP A 33 -3.38 -18.85 34.74
N THR A 34 -4.58 -18.31 34.95
CA THR A 34 -4.88 -16.88 34.84
C THR A 34 -4.13 -16.01 35.84
N ASP A 35 -3.70 -16.56 36.98
CA ASP A 35 -2.92 -15.82 37.98
C ASP A 35 -1.50 -15.51 37.45
N LYS A 36 -1.08 -16.25 36.40
CA LYS A 36 0.14 -16.01 35.62
C LYS A 36 -0.11 -15.28 34.29
N PHE A 37 -1.33 -14.77 34.10
CA PHE A 37 -1.81 -14.13 32.87
C PHE A 37 -1.73 -15.02 31.61
N LEU A 38 -1.87 -16.34 31.79
CA LEU A 38 -1.97 -17.28 30.66
C LEU A 38 -3.39 -17.32 30.10
N SER A 39 -3.50 -17.50 28.79
CA SER A 39 -4.76 -17.73 28.06
C SER A 39 -4.58 -18.84 27.05
N CYS A 40 -5.67 -19.51 26.68
CA CYS A 40 -5.64 -20.54 25.66
C CYS A 40 -5.60 -19.88 24.28
N ASP A 41 -4.47 -20.00 23.60
CA ASP A 41 -4.36 -19.54 22.22
C ASP A 41 -5.20 -20.44 21.31
N SER A 42 -6.23 -19.86 20.68
CA SER A 42 -7.14 -20.60 19.81
C SER A 42 -6.47 -21.12 18.54
N SER A 43 -5.32 -20.57 18.17
CA SER A 43 -4.59 -20.97 16.97
C SER A 43 -3.79 -22.25 17.21
N ASN A 44 -3.09 -22.33 18.34
CA ASN A 44 -2.22 -23.46 18.67
C ASN A 44 -2.82 -24.44 19.69
N GLY A 45 -3.93 -24.10 20.34
CA GLY A 45 -4.55 -24.91 21.39
C GLY A 45 -3.65 -25.08 22.61
N GLN A 46 -2.91 -24.04 22.98
CA GLN A 46 -1.93 -24.07 24.08
C GLN A 46 -2.10 -22.87 25.02
N CYS A 47 -1.82 -23.08 26.30
CA CYS A 47 -1.77 -22.00 27.28
C CYS A 47 -0.53 -21.16 27.04
N LEU A 48 -0.71 -19.93 26.55
CA LEU A 48 0.36 -19.00 26.22
C LEU A 48 0.08 -17.63 26.84
N CYS A 49 1.11 -16.80 26.92
CA CYS A 49 0.93 -15.38 27.20
C CYS A 49 0.15 -14.72 26.08
N ASN A 50 -0.66 -13.71 26.40
CA ASN A 50 -1.34 -12.91 25.39
C ASN A 50 -0.33 -12.18 24.47
N SER A 51 -0.80 -11.65 23.34
CA SER A 51 0.07 -11.01 22.34
C SER A 51 0.89 -9.82 22.85
N VAL A 52 0.49 -9.20 23.96
CA VAL A 52 1.14 -8.04 24.57
C VAL A 52 2.10 -8.39 25.71
N SER A 53 2.25 -9.68 26.02
CA SER A 53 3.12 -10.19 27.09
C SER A 53 4.02 -11.30 26.57
N TYR A 54 5.12 -11.55 27.26
CA TYR A 54 6.03 -12.66 27.00
C TYR A 54 6.19 -13.52 28.25
N TRP A 55 6.52 -14.80 28.07
CA TRP A 55 6.78 -15.69 29.20
C TRP A 55 8.16 -15.42 29.79
N ASP A 56 8.21 -14.91 31.02
CA ASP A 56 9.44 -14.70 31.75
C ASP A 56 9.75 -15.92 32.63
N SER A 57 10.57 -16.82 32.10
CA SER A 57 11.04 -17.99 32.84
C SER A 57 12.04 -17.67 33.96
N SER A 58 12.59 -16.45 33.98
CA SER A 58 13.55 -16.01 34.99
C SER A 58 12.89 -15.38 36.22
N ALA A 59 11.62 -14.99 36.11
CA ALA A 59 10.82 -14.54 37.24
C ALA A 59 10.61 -15.66 38.27
N SER A 60 10.48 -15.29 39.54
CA SER A 60 10.21 -16.23 40.64
C SER A 60 8.93 -15.82 41.38
N PRO A 61 7.76 -16.40 41.05
CA PRO A 61 7.54 -17.50 40.09
C PRO A 61 7.53 -17.04 38.62
N PRO A 62 7.73 -17.96 37.65
CA PRO A 62 7.58 -17.67 36.23
C PRO A 62 6.19 -17.13 35.91
N ILE A 63 6.13 -16.06 35.13
CA ILE A 63 4.91 -15.30 34.85
C ILE A 63 4.96 -14.66 33.46
N CYS A 64 3.80 -14.36 32.88
CA CYS A 64 3.75 -13.51 31.70
C CYS A 64 4.01 -12.04 32.09
N THR A 65 5.04 -11.45 31.50
CA THR A 65 5.47 -10.06 31.71
C THR A 65 5.14 -9.22 30.48
N ALA A 66 4.77 -7.95 30.67
CA ALA A 66 4.46 -7.05 29.55
C ALA A 66 5.64 -6.90 28.58
N LYS A 67 5.36 -6.91 27.27
CA LYS A 67 6.38 -6.71 26.23
C LYS A 67 7.00 -5.32 26.27
N LEU A 68 8.31 -5.30 26.07
CA LEU A 68 9.19 -4.16 26.24
C LEU A 68 9.02 -3.13 25.09
N PRO A 69 8.90 -1.83 25.40
CA PRO A 69 8.77 -0.78 24.40
C PRO A 69 10.10 -0.46 23.71
N LEU A 70 10.04 0.38 22.67
CA LEU A 70 11.20 0.91 21.94
C LEU A 70 12.28 1.43 22.91
N ASN A 71 13.55 1.17 22.59
CA ASN A 71 14.76 1.56 23.33
C ASN A 71 14.92 0.94 24.73
N THR A 72 14.13 -0.08 25.07
CA THR A 72 14.32 -0.83 26.33
C THR A 72 15.31 -1.98 26.12
N ALA A 73 16.20 -2.21 27.10
CA ALA A 73 17.15 -3.33 27.04
C ALA A 73 16.43 -4.68 26.96
N CYS A 74 16.93 -5.57 26.12
CA CYS A 74 16.35 -6.90 25.88
C CYS A 74 17.46 -7.93 25.63
N THR A 75 17.13 -9.19 25.84
CA THR A 75 17.98 -10.34 25.50
C THR A 75 17.46 -11.11 24.29
N GLU A 76 16.14 -11.14 24.10
CA GLU A 76 15.48 -11.94 23.07
C GLU A 76 14.36 -11.15 22.38
N THR A 77 14.14 -11.42 21.09
CA THR A 77 13.16 -10.68 20.26
C THR A 77 11.72 -10.78 20.80
N TYR A 78 11.32 -11.94 21.32
CA TYR A 78 9.96 -12.15 21.83
C TYR A 78 9.63 -11.26 23.05
N GLN A 79 10.63 -10.67 23.70
CA GLN A 79 10.43 -9.74 24.82
C GLN A 79 9.95 -8.37 24.34
N CYS A 80 10.29 -7.98 23.12
CA CYS A 80 9.90 -6.69 22.55
C CYS A 80 8.45 -6.74 22.05
N ARG A 81 7.82 -5.58 21.84
CA ARG A 81 6.49 -5.47 21.19
C ARG A 81 6.57 -5.81 19.70
N ASP A 82 6.83 -7.07 19.40
CA ASP A 82 6.86 -7.68 18.06
C ASP A 82 5.57 -7.46 17.24
N TYR A 83 4.41 -7.35 17.88
CA TYR A 83 3.14 -6.98 17.24
C TYR A 83 3.14 -5.54 16.69
N LEU A 84 4.12 -4.71 17.10
CA LEU A 84 4.43 -3.39 16.54
C LEU A 84 5.67 -3.43 15.63
N GLY A 85 6.20 -4.61 15.33
CA GLY A 85 7.38 -4.82 14.50
C GLY A 85 8.72 -4.54 15.19
N LEU A 86 8.78 -4.48 16.52
CA LEU A 86 10.05 -4.33 17.24
C LEU A 86 10.80 -5.67 17.33
N GLU A 87 12.12 -5.60 17.20
CA GLU A 87 13.06 -6.72 17.35
C GLU A 87 14.13 -6.40 18.40
N CYS A 88 14.71 -7.44 19.01
CA CYS A 88 15.77 -7.25 19.99
C CYS A 88 17.14 -7.20 19.32
N SER A 89 17.89 -6.13 19.56
CA SER A 89 19.31 -6.05 19.19
C SER A 89 20.06 -5.26 20.27
N THR A 90 20.15 -5.83 21.47
CA THR A 90 20.54 -5.20 22.75
C THR A 90 19.48 -4.30 23.37
N THR A 91 18.76 -3.56 22.53
CA THR A 91 17.53 -2.86 22.90
C THR A 91 16.44 -3.17 21.88
N CYS A 92 15.17 -3.04 22.28
CA CYS A 92 14.04 -3.17 21.38
C CYS A 92 14.05 -2.03 20.37
N ARG A 93 14.24 -2.35 19.09
CA ARG A 93 14.33 -1.37 18.00
C ARG A 93 13.62 -1.88 16.75
N CYS A 94 13.37 -0.98 15.81
CA CYS A 94 12.92 -1.42 14.50
C CYS A 94 14.05 -2.17 13.77
N PRO A 95 13.71 -3.13 12.89
CA PRO A 95 14.67 -3.75 11.98
C PRO A 95 15.41 -2.68 11.14
N ALA A 96 16.57 -3.03 10.58
CA ALA A 96 17.44 -2.07 9.90
C ALA A 96 16.79 -1.26 8.76
N ASP A 97 15.80 -1.85 8.06
CA ASP A 97 15.09 -1.21 6.95
C ASP A 97 13.76 -0.53 7.37
N TYR A 98 13.57 -0.31 8.66
CA TYR A 98 12.32 0.18 9.25
C TYR A 98 12.58 1.38 10.15
N TYR A 99 11.66 2.33 10.14
CA TYR A 99 11.62 3.48 11.04
C TYR A 99 10.44 3.38 12.00
N TRP A 100 10.53 4.03 13.15
CA TRP A 100 9.44 4.12 14.12
C TRP A 100 8.54 5.32 13.80
N ASP A 101 7.25 5.09 13.54
CA ASP A 101 6.29 6.16 13.19
C ASP A 101 5.55 6.76 14.42
N ASN A 102 6.06 6.50 15.63
CA ASN A 102 5.42 6.71 16.95
C ASN A 102 4.39 5.65 17.36
N THR A 103 3.94 4.78 16.46
CA THR A 103 2.96 3.73 16.75
C THR A 103 3.49 2.33 16.47
N ARG A 104 4.28 2.14 15.41
CA ARG A 104 4.84 0.86 14.95
C ARG A 104 6.08 1.07 14.08
N CYS A 105 6.78 -0.03 13.81
CA CYS A 105 7.85 -0.06 12.82
C CYS A 105 7.26 -0.12 11.41
N CYS A 106 7.59 0.89 10.63
CA CYS A 106 7.18 1.05 9.24
C CYS A 106 8.42 0.89 8.35
N LYS A 107 8.30 0.11 7.27
CA LYS A 107 9.40 -0.08 6.33
C LYS A 107 9.69 1.25 5.62
N GLU A 108 10.95 1.67 5.54
CA GLU A 108 11.35 2.96 4.94
C GLU A 108 10.89 3.13 3.47
N ASN A 109 10.58 2.03 2.79
CA ASN A 109 10.06 2.02 1.42
C ASN A 109 8.53 1.87 1.31
N PHE A 110 7.81 1.96 2.43
CA PHE A 110 6.36 1.83 2.51
C PHE A 110 5.69 3.07 3.12
N THR A 111 6.26 4.26 2.90
CA THR A 111 5.38 5.44 2.77
C THR A 111 4.38 5.11 1.66
N PRO A 112 3.05 5.30 1.84
CA PRO A 112 2.08 5.14 0.77
C PRO A 112 2.59 5.97 -0.40
N GLN A 113 3.08 5.25 -1.39
CA GLN A 113 3.92 5.83 -2.42
C GLN A 113 2.92 6.54 -3.32
N LEU A 114 2.87 7.87 -3.21
CA LEU A 114 1.74 8.64 -3.69
C LEU A 114 1.55 8.38 -5.18
N SER A 115 0.35 7.92 -5.55
CA SER A 115 0.03 7.53 -6.92
C SER A 115 -0.05 8.76 -7.84
N TYR A 116 -0.15 8.54 -9.15
CA TYR A 116 -0.20 9.64 -10.10
C TYR A 116 -1.30 10.64 -9.73
N TYR A 117 -0.92 11.92 -9.61
CA TYR A 117 -1.79 13.07 -9.31
C TYR A 117 -2.27 13.24 -7.87
N GLU A 118 -1.82 12.39 -6.95
CA GLU A 118 -2.02 12.61 -5.51
C GLU A 118 -1.26 13.85 -5.01
N SER A 119 -1.80 14.49 -3.99
CA SER A 119 -1.23 15.69 -3.39
C SER A 119 0.06 15.36 -2.65
N CYS A 120 1.11 16.12 -2.90
CA CYS A 120 2.40 15.99 -2.23
C CYS A 120 2.85 17.37 -1.74
N THR A 121 3.58 17.41 -0.63
CA THR A 121 4.21 18.61 -0.10
C THR A 121 5.69 18.62 -0.48
N ASN A 122 6.23 19.80 -0.81
CA ASN A 122 7.66 19.97 -1.14
C ASN A 122 8.58 19.79 0.09
N SER A 123 8.09 19.19 1.18
CA SER A 123 8.74 19.14 2.49
C SER A 123 9.85 18.07 2.60
N GLY A 124 10.26 17.48 1.48
CA GLY A 124 11.42 16.56 1.42
C GLY A 124 11.17 15.14 1.92
N HIS A 125 9.98 14.84 2.47
CA HIS A 125 9.68 13.54 3.09
C HIS A 125 8.47 12.79 2.51
N GLU A 126 7.79 13.31 1.47
CA GLU A 126 6.70 12.61 0.79
C GLU A 126 7.12 12.17 -0.62
N PRO A 127 7.55 10.91 -0.82
CA PRO A 127 8.00 10.47 -2.12
C PRO A 127 6.79 9.97 -2.92
N CYS A 128 6.47 10.68 -3.99
CA CYS A 128 5.83 10.05 -5.15
C CYS A 128 6.60 8.76 -5.53
N LEU A 129 5.99 7.82 -6.27
CA LEU A 129 6.71 6.64 -6.77
C LEU A 129 7.91 7.00 -7.67
N LEU A 130 9.07 7.26 -7.06
CA LEU A 130 10.32 7.58 -7.77
C LEU A 130 10.75 6.40 -8.64
N SER A 131 10.53 5.17 -8.16
CA SER A 131 10.75 3.92 -8.90
C SER A 131 9.92 3.81 -10.18
N LYS A 132 8.82 4.57 -10.28
CA LYS A 132 7.95 4.68 -11.46
C LYS A 132 8.13 5.99 -12.23
N GLY A 133 9.14 6.80 -11.86
CA GLY A 133 9.45 8.08 -12.50
C GLY A 133 8.51 9.23 -12.13
N LEU A 134 7.76 9.12 -11.02
CA LEU A 134 6.94 10.21 -10.49
C LEU A 134 7.77 11.10 -9.56
N GLN A 135 7.61 12.42 -9.68
CA GLN A 135 8.17 13.44 -8.78
C GLN A 135 7.07 14.40 -8.32
N CYS A 136 7.26 15.03 -7.17
CA CYS A 136 6.35 16.07 -6.71
C CYS A 136 6.57 17.34 -7.56
N SER A 137 5.57 17.73 -8.33
CA SER A 137 5.58 18.93 -9.16
C SER A 137 4.28 19.68 -8.94
N THR A 138 4.36 20.96 -8.58
CA THR A 138 3.18 21.82 -8.31
C THR A 138 2.25 21.22 -7.25
N GLY A 139 2.81 20.60 -6.22
CA GLY A 139 2.06 19.97 -5.12
C GLY A 139 1.32 18.69 -5.50
N ARG A 140 1.65 18.07 -6.64
CA ARG A 140 1.10 16.76 -7.05
C ARG A 140 2.17 15.85 -7.65
N CYS A 141 1.98 14.54 -7.52
CA CYS A 141 2.84 13.55 -8.16
C CYS A 141 2.64 13.50 -9.67
N ARG A 142 3.69 13.81 -10.44
CA ARG A 142 3.68 13.86 -11.91
C ARG A 142 4.95 13.24 -12.47
N CYS A 143 4.95 12.89 -13.75
CA CYS A 143 6.16 12.40 -14.39
C CYS A 143 7.28 13.43 -14.33
N SER A 144 8.51 12.95 -14.12
CA SER A 144 9.65 13.80 -13.85
C SER A 144 10.07 14.71 -15.02
N ASP A 145 9.64 14.31 -16.22
CA ASP A 145 9.99 14.93 -17.47
C ASP A 145 8.71 15.25 -18.23
N ILE A 146 8.64 16.46 -18.80
CA ILE A 146 7.54 16.90 -19.66
C ILE A 146 7.40 16.05 -20.92
N GLN A 147 8.44 15.28 -21.28
CA GLN A 147 8.43 14.31 -22.37
C GLN A 147 7.93 12.93 -21.96
N LYS A 148 7.58 12.72 -20.68
CA LYS A 148 7.02 11.47 -20.18
C LYS A 148 5.54 11.61 -19.88
N TYR A 149 4.79 10.53 -20.06
CA TYR A 149 3.39 10.44 -19.64
C TYR A 149 3.17 9.20 -18.79
N TRP A 150 2.16 9.26 -17.94
CA TRP A 150 1.76 8.13 -17.09
C TRP A 150 0.95 7.13 -17.91
N ASN A 151 1.40 5.88 -18.00
CA ASN A 151 0.69 4.81 -18.71
C ASN A 151 -0.10 3.88 -17.77
N TYR A 152 -0.45 4.34 -16.55
CA TYR A 152 -1.05 3.55 -15.45
C TYR A 152 -0.11 2.61 -14.70
N ILE A 153 1.11 2.38 -15.21
CA ILE A 153 2.12 1.51 -14.58
C ILE A 153 3.36 2.33 -14.19
N GLU A 154 3.83 3.19 -15.10
CA GLU A 154 5.04 4.01 -14.95
C GLU A 154 5.03 5.23 -15.89
N CYS A 155 5.98 6.14 -15.67
CA CYS A 155 6.24 7.26 -16.56
C CYS A 155 7.10 6.84 -17.76
N VAL A 156 6.49 6.74 -18.93
CA VAL A 156 7.14 6.34 -20.18
C VAL A 156 7.41 7.52 -21.10
N PHE A 157 8.52 7.48 -21.84
CA PHE A 157 8.87 8.51 -22.81
C PHE A 157 7.90 8.55 -23.99
N PHE A 158 7.60 9.77 -24.43
CA PHE A 158 6.88 10.01 -25.66
C PHE A 158 7.78 9.72 -26.87
N SER A 159 7.58 8.58 -27.53
CA SER A 159 8.33 8.27 -28.75
C SER A 159 7.85 9.13 -29.93
N THR A 160 8.63 10.15 -30.28
CA THR A 160 8.36 11.07 -31.39
C THR A 160 8.21 10.37 -32.75
N LYS A 161 8.73 9.15 -32.91
CA LYS A 161 8.54 8.34 -34.13
C LYS A 161 7.07 8.03 -34.42
N LYS A 162 6.20 7.91 -33.40
CA LYS A 162 4.75 7.72 -33.62
C LYS A 162 4.04 9.01 -34.03
N PHE A 163 4.51 10.17 -33.58
CA PHE A 163 3.86 11.46 -33.84
C PHE A 163 4.05 11.93 -35.28
N PHE A 164 5.21 11.65 -35.90
CA PHE A 164 5.46 11.97 -37.30
C PHE A 164 4.46 11.32 -38.26
N ASN A 165 3.89 10.16 -37.92
CA ASN A 165 2.82 9.57 -38.71
C ASN A 165 1.52 10.36 -38.58
N ILE A 166 1.19 10.90 -37.40
CA ILE A 166 -0.02 11.71 -37.20
C ILE A 166 0.09 13.05 -37.94
N THR A 167 1.22 13.76 -37.87
CA THR A 167 1.42 14.98 -38.67
C THR A 167 1.43 14.71 -40.17
N ARG A 168 1.90 13.55 -40.62
CA ARG A 168 1.80 13.13 -42.03
C ARG A 168 0.34 12.88 -42.44
N VAL A 169 -0.46 12.28 -41.57
CA VAL A 169 -1.91 12.08 -41.79
C VAL A 169 -2.63 13.44 -41.82
N ILE A 170 -2.39 14.34 -40.87
CA ILE A 170 -2.96 15.70 -40.84
C ILE A 170 -2.49 16.54 -42.04
N GLY A 171 -1.22 16.38 -42.46
CA GLY A 171 -0.67 17.04 -43.65
C GLY A 171 -1.38 16.63 -44.93
N LYS A 172 -1.76 15.34 -45.07
CA LYS A 172 -2.62 14.89 -46.17
C LYS A 172 -3.96 15.63 -46.16
N PHE A 173 -4.59 15.83 -45.00
CA PHE A 173 -5.88 16.55 -44.93
C PHE A 173 -5.83 18.02 -45.39
N LYS A 174 -4.68 18.71 -45.27
CA LYS A 174 -4.56 20.11 -45.71
C LYS A 174 -4.52 20.29 -47.23
N ALA A 175 -4.19 19.25 -48.00
CA ALA A 175 -3.98 19.34 -49.44
C ALA A 175 -5.24 19.10 -50.29
N TYR A 176 -6.40 18.81 -49.69
CA TYR A 176 -7.59 18.42 -50.45
C TYR A 176 -8.69 19.50 -50.48
N PRO A 177 -9.45 19.59 -51.59
CA PRO A 177 -10.59 20.48 -51.71
C PRO A 177 -11.70 20.10 -50.72
N LYS A 178 -12.52 21.10 -50.34
CA LYS A 178 -13.50 21.07 -49.24
C LYS A 178 -14.55 19.93 -49.26
N ASN A 179 -14.62 19.09 -50.28
CA ASN A 179 -15.68 18.10 -50.49
C ASN A 179 -15.18 16.65 -50.73
N ALA A 180 -13.92 16.32 -50.46
CA ALA A 180 -13.43 14.96 -50.64
C ALA A 180 -13.95 14.01 -49.53
N ILE A 181 -14.54 12.87 -49.94
CA ILE A 181 -14.84 11.74 -49.06
C ILE A 181 -13.53 10.94 -48.90
N PHE A 182 -13.05 10.81 -47.67
CA PHE A 182 -11.84 10.05 -47.37
C PHE A 182 -12.19 8.60 -47.03
N ASN A 183 -11.56 7.65 -47.72
CA ASN A 183 -11.41 6.29 -47.20
C ASN A 183 -10.21 6.30 -46.23
N ILE A 184 -10.49 6.65 -44.98
CA ILE A 184 -9.54 6.45 -43.88
C ILE A 184 -9.62 4.97 -43.51
N SER A 185 -8.49 4.29 -43.42
CA SER A 185 -8.50 2.90 -42.96
C SER A 185 -8.99 2.84 -41.52
N THR A 186 -9.70 1.78 -41.15
CA THR A 186 -10.16 1.55 -39.77
C THR A 186 -9.00 1.61 -38.76
N LEU A 187 -7.81 1.18 -39.16
CA LEU A 187 -6.58 1.25 -38.36
C LEU A 187 -6.15 2.70 -38.05
N GLU A 188 -6.30 3.63 -38.99
CA GLU A 188 -5.97 5.04 -38.79
C GLU A 188 -7.01 5.73 -37.88
N ILE A 189 -8.28 5.34 -37.97
CA ILE A 189 -9.34 5.83 -37.06
C ILE A 189 -9.07 5.36 -35.63
N GLU A 190 -8.75 4.08 -35.43
CA GLU A 190 -8.46 3.53 -34.10
C GLU A 190 -7.23 4.21 -33.45
N GLN A 191 -6.20 4.51 -34.25
CA GLN A 191 -5.03 5.25 -33.78
C GLN A 191 -5.36 6.69 -33.40
N LEU A 192 -6.24 7.37 -34.15
CA LEU A 192 -6.74 8.70 -33.84
C LEU A 192 -7.59 8.72 -32.57
N CYS A 193 -8.49 7.75 -32.40
CA CYS A 193 -9.32 7.62 -31.19
C CYS A 193 -8.47 7.36 -29.94
N LYS A 194 -7.48 6.46 -30.01
CA LYS A 194 -6.54 6.25 -28.90
C LYS A 194 -5.75 7.52 -28.57
N PHE A 195 -5.39 8.30 -29.57
CA PHE A 195 -4.70 9.57 -29.39
C PHE A 195 -5.60 10.64 -28.73
N ILE A 196 -6.85 10.79 -29.18
CA ILE A 196 -7.82 11.72 -28.58
C ILE A 196 -8.11 11.33 -27.12
N TYR A 197 -8.33 10.04 -26.85
CA TYR A 197 -8.56 9.53 -25.50
C TYR A 197 -7.38 9.79 -24.55
N LEU A 198 -6.14 9.65 -25.05
CA LEU A 198 -4.94 10.01 -24.29
C LEU A 198 -4.83 11.52 -24.03
N LEU A 199 -5.36 12.36 -24.91
CA LEU A 199 -5.34 13.82 -24.76
C LEU A 199 -6.44 14.33 -23.83
N GLU A 200 -7.62 13.70 -23.80
CA GLU A 200 -8.72 14.06 -22.89
C GLU A 200 -8.41 13.72 -21.43
N ASN A 201 -7.62 12.68 -21.18
CA ASN A 201 -7.24 12.25 -19.83
C ASN A 201 -5.98 12.95 -19.28
N GLN A 202 -5.38 13.87 -20.02
CA GLN A 202 -4.28 14.72 -19.53
C GLN A 202 -4.83 16.07 -19.06
N PRO A 203 -4.31 16.66 -17.97
CA PRO A 203 -4.69 18.01 -17.56
C PRO A 203 -4.43 18.97 -18.74
N PRO A 204 -5.36 19.90 -19.04
CA PRO A 204 -5.30 20.71 -20.24
C PRO A 204 -4.06 21.60 -20.21
N THR A 205 -3.02 21.22 -20.94
CA THR A 205 -1.91 22.13 -21.24
C THR A 205 -2.40 23.15 -22.26
N LEU A 206 -2.06 24.43 -22.05
CA LEU A 206 -2.45 25.57 -22.90
C LEU A 206 -2.20 25.33 -24.40
N PHE A 207 -1.23 24.49 -24.74
CA PHE A 207 -0.88 24.12 -26.12
C PHE A 207 -1.97 23.30 -26.83
N LEU A 208 -2.67 22.40 -26.11
CA LEU A 208 -3.73 21.58 -26.69
C LEU A 208 -5.01 22.39 -26.94
N ARG A 209 -5.33 23.36 -26.08
CA ARG A 209 -6.50 24.24 -26.28
C ARG A 209 -6.40 25.06 -27.58
N LEU A 210 -5.19 25.53 -27.93
CA LEU A 210 -4.98 26.34 -29.14
C LEU A 210 -5.11 25.53 -30.44
N ILE A 211 -4.65 24.26 -30.43
CA ILE A 211 -4.78 23.38 -31.58
C ILE A 211 -6.22 22.88 -31.71
N PHE A 212 -6.88 22.52 -30.60
CA PHE A 212 -8.23 21.98 -30.65
C PHE A 212 -9.32 23.03 -30.92
N SER A 213 -9.20 24.25 -30.39
CA SER A 213 -10.18 25.34 -30.63
C SER A 213 -10.40 25.62 -32.13
N ARG A 214 -9.37 25.46 -32.98
CA ARG A 214 -9.47 25.75 -34.41
C ARG A 214 -9.84 24.55 -35.28
N TYR A 215 -9.64 23.32 -34.82
CA TYR A 215 -9.78 22.11 -35.65
C TYR A 215 -10.91 21.16 -35.23
N ILE A 216 -11.34 21.14 -33.95
CA ILE A 216 -12.37 20.20 -33.47
C ILE A 216 -13.77 20.54 -33.98
N ILE A 217 -14.09 21.83 -34.17
CA ILE A 217 -15.43 22.27 -34.61
C ILE A 217 -15.80 21.69 -35.98
N LYS A 218 -14.83 21.34 -36.83
CA LYS A 218 -15.10 20.73 -38.15
C LYS A 218 -15.07 19.21 -38.17
N ILE A 219 -14.44 18.55 -37.19
CA ILE A 219 -14.32 17.09 -37.16
C ILE A 219 -15.51 16.46 -36.41
N TYR A 220 -16.10 17.16 -35.44
CA TYR A 220 -17.28 16.68 -34.70
C TYR A 220 -18.52 16.41 -35.57
N VAL A 221 -18.59 16.98 -36.77
CA VAL A 221 -19.74 16.78 -37.67
C VAL A 221 -19.68 15.43 -38.41
N LYS A 222 -18.58 14.66 -38.33
CA LYS A 222 -18.42 13.42 -39.12
C LYS A 222 -18.01 12.17 -38.34
N ILE A 223 -17.72 12.27 -37.05
CA ILE A 223 -17.37 11.12 -36.19
C ILE A 223 -18.49 10.89 -35.16
N LEU A 224 -19.67 10.50 -35.63
CA LEU A 224 -20.77 10.01 -34.78
C LEU A 224 -20.88 8.47 -34.83
N SER A 225 -19.83 7.78 -35.29
CA SER A 225 -19.79 6.32 -35.45
C SER A 225 -18.66 5.64 -34.69
N CYS A 226 -18.11 6.28 -33.65
CA CYS A 226 -17.22 5.65 -32.68
C CYS A 226 -17.98 5.42 -31.37
N ASN A 227 -18.89 4.46 -31.40
CA ASN A 227 -19.36 3.74 -30.21
C ASN A 227 -18.91 2.29 -30.35
#